data_AF-A0A932YED6-F1
#
_entry.id   AF-A0A932YED6-F1
#
_cell.length_a   1.000
_cell.length_b   1.000
_cell.length_c   1.000
_cell.angle_alpha   90.00
_cell.angle_beta   90.00
_cell.angle_gamma   90.00
#
_symmetry.space_group_name_H-M   'P 1'
#
loop_
_entity.id
_entity.type
_entity.pdbx_description
1 polymer ?
#
loop_
_entity_poly.entity_id
_entity_poly.type
_entity_poly.pdbx_seq_one_letter_code
_entity_poly.pdbx_strand_id
1 'polypeptide(L)'
;MAELATPPPPPTPAPAPAPKPPANVMPPEKAVPAGIRKVFAKHTEGTLLPNRLWPTDVWPNPWKSASYRRGALVLSALILAGTGAAFFLREIGVPLAALRETLHRFAEANLPQVPSWAAEAVWILAKALVVLHIILFNGLFLVWWERKISAHMQSRLGPIFTGKWHGVLQTAADGIKLLLKEDAAPKEKDSWLHSLAPALVFVPVLICFTPVPWGRDLEAANLDAGVLYIFAWAGLSVLGIVLAGWASANKYSLLGGLRSAAQFVSYELPRSFSLVPLIAIAGSLSLTKIAGYQEGYWFGFFPKWFLFYPVVGQISFVIFLIASVAETNRTPFDIAEAESELVGGFHTEYSGMKFSIFFLTEYAYVLLASCLLTTFFMGGGAAPLPFLSVLPSWFWFLGKTLFFMFCFLWFRWTFPRFKIDRLLDFNWKFLLPWSFVNIVLALPYIYLWKL
;
A
#
# COMPACT_ATOMS: atom_id res chain seq x y z
N MET A 1 75.33 20.82 1.95
CA MET A 1 74.19 21.43 1.22
C MET A 1 73.43 22.25 2.22
N ALA A 2 73.62 23.56 2.15
CA ALA A 2 72.94 24.54 2.97
C ALA A 2 71.59 24.86 2.31
N GLU A 3 70.52 24.86 3.09
CA GLU A 3 69.32 25.63 2.76
C GLU A 3 68.87 26.33 4.04
N LEU A 4 69.01 27.66 4.02
CA LEU A 4 68.58 28.56 5.08
C LEU A 4 67.04 28.54 5.16
N ALA A 5 66.50 28.08 6.28
CA ALA A 5 65.09 28.33 6.61
C ALA A 5 64.96 29.74 7.19
N THR A 6 64.42 30.67 6.40
CA THR A 6 63.96 31.98 6.88
C THR A 6 62.66 31.80 7.68
N PRO A 7 62.44 32.57 8.77
CA PRO A 7 61.19 32.52 9.52
C PRO A 7 60.03 33.12 8.69
N PRO A 8 58.78 32.62 8.87
CA PRO A 8 57.63 33.10 8.12
C PRO A 8 57.30 34.55 8.46
N PRO A 9 56.76 35.34 7.50
CA PRO A 9 56.38 36.72 7.73
C PRO A 9 55.21 36.84 8.72
N PRO A 10 55.10 37.96 9.46
CA PRO A 10 54.00 38.19 10.39
C PRO A 10 52.65 38.29 9.67
N PRO A 11 51.54 37.93 10.35
CA PRO A 11 50.21 37.94 9.75
C PRO A 11 49.80 39.35 9.35
N THR A 12 49.26 39.48 8.14
CA THR A 12 48.67 40.72 7.61
C THR A 12 47.43 41.10 8.43
N PRO A 13 47.23 42.38 8.77
CA PRO A 13 46.02 42.81 9.46
C PRO A 13 44.79 42.56 8.58
N ALA A 14 43.71 42.08 9.20
CA ALA A 14 42.46 41.75 8.53
C ALA A 14 41.91 42.95 7.74
N PRO A 15 41.40 42.76 6.51
CA PRO A 15 40.78 43.84 5.75
C PRO A 15 39.55 44.36 6.49
N ALA A 16 39.38 45.69 6.47
CA ALA A 16 38.23 46.38 7.07
C ALA A 16 36.91 45.82 6.52
N PRO A 17 35.85 45.70 7.34
CA PRO A 17 34.57 45.16 6.89
C PRO A 17 34.00 46.03 5.76
N ALA A 18 33.59 45.37 4.67
CA ALA A 18 32.95 46.03 3.54
C ALA A 18 31.70 46.81 4.00
N PRO A 19 31.44 48.01 3.43
CA PRO A 19 30.25 48.77 3.76
C PRO A 19 28.99 47.95 3.43
N LYS A 20 28.04 47.90 4.38
CA LYS A 20 26.75 47.23 4.18
C LYS A 20 26.09 47.78 2.90
N PRO A 21 25.58 46.91 2.00
CA PRO A 21 24.80 47.39 0.86
C PRO A 21 23.57 48.17 1.37
N PRO A 22 23.12 49.21 0.65
CA PRO A 22 21.91 49.93 1.00
C PRO A 22 20.75 48.94 1.09
N ALA A 23 19.89 49.12 2.10
CA ALA A 23 18.72 48.28 2.32
C ALA A 23 17.93 48.19 1.00
N ASN A 24 17.83 46.98 0.45
CA ASN A 24 16.97 46.70 -0.70
C ASN A 24 15.56 47.17 -0.34
N VAL A 25 15.13 48.23 -1.02
CA VAL A 25 13.74 48.71 -0.97
C VAL A 25 12.89 47.56 -1.51
N MET A 26 12.09 46.95 -0.63
CA MET A 26 11.11 45.95 -1.03
C MET A 26 10.22 46.55 -2.13
N PRO A 27 9.90 45.80 -3.20
CA PRO A 27 8.87 46.23 -4.14
C PRO A 27 7.55 46.43 -3.38
N PRO A 28 6.70 47.40 -3.79
CA PRO A 28 5.50 47.75 -3.06
C PRO A 28 4.61 46.53 -2.86
N GLU A 29 4.39 46.21 -1.59
CA GLU A 29 3.51 45.18 -1.08
C GLU A 29 2.16 45.26 -1.81
N LYS A 30 1.79 44.24 -2.59
CA LYS A 30 0.43 44.12 -3.13
C LYS A 30 -0.53 44.21 -1.95
N ALA A 31 -1.37 45.25 -1.95
CA ALA A 31 -2.18 45.64 -0.80
C ALA A 31 -2.98 44.44 -0.25
N VAL A 32 -2.55 43.97 0.92
CA VAL A 32 -3.31 43.03 1.74
C VAL A 32 -4.67 43.68 2.05
N PRO A 33 -5.81 42.98 1.82
CA PRO A 33 -7.14 43.53 2.07
C PRO A 33 -7.23 44.13 3.49
N ALA A 34 -7.81 45.33 3.61
CA ALA A 34 -7.82 46.13 4.84
C ALA A 34 -8.37 45.40 6.08
N GLY A 35 -9.18 44.36 5.90
CA GLY A 35 -9.67 43.50 6.98
C GLY A 35 -8.56 42.68 7.67
N ILE A 36 -7.54 42.25 6.94
CA ILE A 36 -6.46 41.40 7.46
C ILE A 36 -5.48 42.22 8.31
N ARG A 37 -5.16 43.46 7.89
CA ARG A 37 -4.31 44.38 8.68
C ARG A 37 -4.91 44.71 10.06
N LYS A 38 -6.25 44.81 10.18
CA LYS A 38 -6.93 45.06 11.47
C LYS A 38 -6.83 43.87 12.43
N VAL A 39 -6.76 42.64 11.93
CA VAL A 39 -6.62 41.44 12.77
C VAL A 39 -5.21 41.37 13.34
N PHE A 40 -4.18 41.56 12.51
CA PHE A 40 -2.79 41.54 12.97
C PHE A 40 -2.44 42.71 13.90
N ALA A 41 -2.96 43.91 13.65
CA ALA A 41 -2.71 45.08 14.52
C ALA A 41 -3.31 44.95 15.93
N LYS A 42 -4.33 44.09 16.11
CA LYS A 42 -4.97 43.88 17.42
C LYS A 42 -4.27 42.81 18.28
N HIS A 43 -3.24 42.13 17.75
CA HIS A 43 -2.66 40.92 18.36
C HIS A 43 -1.17 41.05 18.72
N THR A 44 -0.62 42.27 18.71
CA THR A 44 0.75 42.58 19.17
C THR A 44 0.86 42.80 20.69
N GLU A 45 -0.24 42.79 21.43
CA GLU A 45 -0.26 42.96 22.89
C GLU A 45 -0.46 41.61 23.61
N GLY A 46 0.62 40.81 23.66
CA GLY A 46 1.02 39.99 24.82
C GLY A 46 0.02 39.09 25.57
N THR A 47 -1.16 38.77 25.05
CA THR A 47 -2.16 37.95 25.75
C THR A 47 -2.29 36.58 25.09
N LEU A 48 -1.95 35.52 25.84
CA LEU A 48 -2.13 34.13 25.41
C LEU A 48 -3.62 33.85 25.18
N LEU A 49 -3.97 33.49 23.94
CA LEU A 49 -5.34 33.19 23.54
C LEU A 49 -5.87 31.91 24.22
N PRO A 50 -7.16 31.88 24.63
CA PRO A 50 -7.83 30.64 25.00
C PRO A 50 -8.14 29.81 23.74
N ASN A 51 -7.42 28.71 23.53
CA ASN A 51 -7.77 27.51 22.75
C ASN A 51 -8.50 27.65 21.40
N ARG A 52 -8.31 28.73 20.62
CA ARG A 52 -8.73 28.81 19.20
C ARG A 52 -7.61 29.38 18.35
N LEU A 53 -6.90 28.49 17.65
CA LEU A 53 -5.77 28.82 16.77
C LEU A 53 -6.16 29.28 15.35
N TRP A 54 -7.45 29.35 14.98
CA TRP A 54 -7.87 29.76 13.64
C TRP A 54 -9.10 30.69 13.62
N PRO A 55 -9.02 31.88 12.99
CA PRO A 55 -10.18 32.73 12.74
C PRO A 55 -11.03 32.10 11.64
N THR A 56 -12.23 31.63 12.00
CA THR A 56 -13.19 31.01 11.06
C THR A 56 -14.06 32.04 10.33
N ASP A 57 -14.02 33.31 10.76
CA ASP A 57 -14.90 34.37 10.27
C ASP A 57 -14.37 35.08 9.00
N VAL A 58 -13.15 34.77 8.57
CA VAL A 58 -12.47 35.46 7.45
C VAL A 58 -12.68 34.74 6.11
N TRP A 59 -13.09 33.47 6.14
CA TRP A 59 -13.21 32.66 4.93
C TRP A 59 -14.68 32.51 4.53
N PRO A 60 -15.07 32.86 3.28
CA PRO A 60 -16.43 32.62 2.81
C PRO A 60 -16.74 31.12 2.89
N ASN A 61 -17.91 30.81 3.43
CA ASN A 61 -18.37 29.44 3.71
C ASN A 61 -18.10 28.51 2.49
N PRO A 62 -17.12 27.59 2.54
CA PRO A 62 -16.63 26.86 1.36
C PRO A 62 -17.69 26.00 0.67
N TRP A 63 -18.75 25.67 1.42
CA TRP A 63 -19.94 24.92 0.98
C TRP A 63 -20.77 25.63 -0.11
N LYS A 64 -20.58 26.94 -0.31
CA LYS A 64 -21.31 27.70 -1.34
C LYS A 64 -20.62 27.71 -2.72
N SER A 65 -19.35 27.30 -2.81
CA SER A 65 -18.59 27.36 -4.06
C SER A 65 -19.07 26.30 -5.08
N ALA A 66 -19.10 26.67 -6.37
CA ALA A 66 -19.50 25.75 -7.44
C ALA A 66 -18.54 24.55 -7.57
N SER A 67 -17.25 24.75 -7.29
CA SER A 67 -16.22 23.71 -7.25
C SER A 67 -16.48 22.69 -6.14
N TYR A 68 -16.96 23.16 -4.97
CA TYR A 68 -17.32 22.29 -3.85
C TYR A 68 -18.56 21.45 -4.16
N ARG A 69 -19.55 22.00 -4.87
CA ARG A 69 -20.72 21.23 -5.35
C ARG A 69 -20.33 20.14 -6.35
N ARG A 70 -19.36 20.40 -7.23
CA ARG A 70 -18.82 19.38 -8.16
C ARG A 70 -18.01 18.31 -7.41
N GLY A 71 -17.18 18.70 -6.45
CA GLY A 71 -16.45 17.76 -5.59
C GLY A 71 -17.37 16.91 -4.70
N ALA A 72 -18.45 17.51 -4.17
CA ALA A 72 -19.48 16.81 -3.42
C ALA A 72 -20.31 15.88 -4.31
N LEU A 73 -20.52 16.21 -5.59
CA LEU A 73 -21.15 15.31 -6.56
C LEU A 73 -20.27 14.11 -6.91
N VAL A 74 -18.95 14.31 -7.07
CA VAL A 74 -17.98 13.23 -7.26
C VAL A 74 -17.87 12.36 -6.01
N LEU A 75 -17.85 12.98 -4.82
CA LEU A 75 -17.85 12.26 -3.55
C LEU A 75 -19.17 11.54 -3.31
N SER A 76 -20.32 12.12 -3.67
CA SER A 76 -21.60 11.44 -3.61
C SER A 76 -21.70 10.34 -4.66
N ALA A 77 -21.07 10.47 -5.82
CA ALA A 77 -20.95 9.42 -6.83
C ALA A 77 -20.03 8.28 -6.35
N LEU A 78 -18.96 8.59 -5.62
CA LEU A 78 -18.10 7.60 -4.96
C LEU A 78 -18.77 6.94 -3.75
N ILE A 79 -19.61 7.67 -3.02
CA ILE A 79 -20.45 7.15 -1.94
C ILE A 79 -21.62 6.34 -2.52
N LEU A 80 -22.18 6.74 -3.67
CA LEU A 80 -23.18 5.96 -4.41
C LEU A 80 -22.57 4.70 -5.05
N ALA A 81 -21.32 4.78 -5.50
CA ALA A 81 -20.54 3.62 -5.90
C ALA A 81 -20.21 2.73 -4.68
N GLY A 82 -19.99 3.35 -3.51
CA GLY A 82 -19.94 2.69 -2.21
C GLY A 82 -21.29 2.07 -1.78
N THR A 83 -22.43 2.62 -2.20
CA THR A 83 -23.73 1.96 -2.04
C THR A 83 -23.91 0.78 -3.00
N GLY A 84 -23.12 0.70 -4.08
CA GLY A 84 -22.94 -0.54 -4.86
C GLY A 84 -22.29 -1.65 -4.03
N ALA A 85 -21.36 -1.32 -3.13
CA ALA A 85 -20.83 -2.27 -2.15
C ALA A 85 -21.84 -2.62 -1.04
N ALA A 86 -22.74 -1.68 -0.67
CA ALA A 86 -23.84 -1.97 0.25
C ALA A 86 -24.94 -2.84 -0.38
N PHE A 87 -25.11 -2.78 -1.70
CA PHE A 87 -25.94 -3.70 -2.48
C PHE A 87 -25.28 -5.09 -2.54
N PHE A 88 -23.97 -5.13 -2.80
CA PHE A 88 -23.13 -6.34 -2.76
C PHE A 88 -23.13 -7.04 -1.38
N LEU A 89 -23.21 -6.27 -0.29
CA LEU A 89 -23.28 -6.79 1.08
C LEU A 89 -24.69 -7.24 1.50
N ARG A 90 -25.74 -6.79 0.81
CA ARG A 90 -27.14 -7.19 1.10
C ARG A 90 -27.57 -8.46 0.35
N GLU A 91 -26.79 -8.90 -0.64
CA GLU A 91 -27.07 -10.04 -1.54
C GLU A 91 -26.21 -11.29 -1.29
N ILE A 92 -25.51 -11.37 -0.15
CA ILE A 92 -24.64 -12.51 0.24
C ILE A 92 -25.44 -13.82 0.53
N GLY A 93 -26.73 -13.86 0.21
CA GLY A 93 -27.58 -15.06 0.26
C GLY A 93 -27.71 -15.84 -1.06
N VAL A 94 -27.11 -15.38 -2.17
CA VAL A 94 -27.18 -16.06 -3.47
C VAL A 94 -25.78 -16.57 -3.84
N PRO A 95 -25.58 -17.87 -4.16
CA PRO A 95 -24.30 -18.34 -4.66
C PRO A 95 -23.96 -17.58 -5.95
N LEU A 96 -22.73 -17.06 -6.09
CA LEU A 96 -22.28 -16.29 -7.27
C LEU A 96 -22.55 -17.03 -8.60
N ALA A 97 -22.60 -18.36 -8.55
CA ALA A 97 -23.02 -19.21 -9.67
C ALA A 97 -24.47 -18.94 -10.12
N ALA A 98 -25.40 -18.79 -9.19
CA ALA A 98 -26.81 -18.49 -9.51
C ALA A 98 -26.99 -17.07 -10.05
N LEU A 99 -26.20 -16.09 -9.57
CA LEU A 99 -26.23 -14.74 -10.14
C LEU A 99 -25.68 -14.74 -11.57
N ARG A 100 -24.55 -15.43 -11.82
CA ARG A 100 -24.00 -15.63 -13.17
C ARG A 100 -25.03 -16.28 -14.08
N GLU A 101 -25.63 -17.39 -13.66
CA GLU A 101 -26.68 -18.07 -14.44
C GLU A 101 -27.88 -17.17 -14.71
N THR A 102 -28.32 -16.37 -13.73
CA THR A 102 -29.42 -15.42 -13.92
C THR A 102 -29.07 -14.35 -14.93
N LEU A 103 -27.84 -13.86 -14.93
CA LEU A 103 -27.33 -12.86 -15.87
C LEU A 103 -27.24 -13.42 -17.30
N HIS A 104 -26.77 -14.66 -17.46
CA HIS A 104 -26.77 -15.36 -18.74
C HIS A 104 -28.19 -15.63 -19.25
N ARG A 105 -29.09 -16.15 -18.39
CA ARG A 105 -30.49 -16.39 -18.74
C ARG A 105 -31.22 -15.09 -19.09
N PHE A 106 -30.93 -13.99 -18.39
CA PHE A 106 -31.48 -12.68 -18.71
C PHE A 106 -30.97 -12.13 -20.04
N ALA A 107 -29.67 -12.29 -20.32
CA ALA A 107 -29.07 -11.88 -21.59
C ALA A 107 -29.63 -12.70 -22.76
N GLU A 108 -29.76 -14.02 -22.60
CA GLU A 108 -30.37 -14.90 -23.60
C GLU A 108 -31.86 -14.59 -23.83
N ALA A 109 -32.61 -14.25 -22.78
CA ALA A 109 -34.04 -13.96 -22.87
C ALA A 109 -34.36 -12.58 -23.48
N ASN A 110 -33.55 -11.55 -23.20
CA ASN A 110 -33.87 -10.16 -23.57
C ASN A 110 -33.00 -9.61 -24.71
N LEU A 111 -31.84 -10.21 -24.97
CA LEU A 111 -30.83 -9.74 -25.93
C LEU A 111 -30.32 -10.89 -26.82
N PRO A 112 -31.19 -11.60 -27.58
CA PRO A 112 -30.79 -12.78 -28.36
C PRO A 112 -29.81 -12.48 -29.51
N GLN A 113 -29.65 -11.20 -29.88
CA GLN A 113 -28.67 -10.77 -30.90
C GLN A 113 -27.28 -10.50 -30.32
N VAL A 114 -27.16 -10.44 -28.99
CA VAL A 114 -25.87 -10.17 -28.34
C VAL A 114 -25.13 -11.50 -28.17
N PRO A 115 -23.87 -11.60 -28.62
CA PRO A 115 -23.09 -12.81 -28.45
C PRO A 115 -22.94 -13.20 -26.96
N SER A 116 -22.93 -14.50 -26.66
CA SER A 116 -22.78 -15.02 -25.30
C SER A 116 -21.52 -14.52 -24.56
N TRP A 117 -20.45 -14.19 -25.30
CA TRP A 117 -19.24 -13.61 -24.74
C TRP A 117 -19.45 -12.23 -24.11
N ALA A 118 -20.47 -11.47 -24.52
CA ALA A 118 -20.73 -10.15 -23.95
C ALA A 118 -21.26 -10.23 -22.52
N ALA A 119 -22.08 -11.23 -22.21
CA ALA A 119 -22.55 -11.48 -20.85
C ALA A 119 -21.38 -11.87 -19.92
N GLU A 120 -20.46 -12.71 -20.41
CA GLU A 120 -19.21 -13.03 -19.69
C GLU A 120 -18.34 -11.78 -19.49
N ALA A 121 -18.21 -10.93 -20.53
CA ALA A 121 -17.43 -9.70 -20.43
C ALA A 121 -18.01 -8.74 -19.38
N VAL A 122 -19.34 -8.58 -19.34
CA VAL A 122 -20.04 -7.79 -18.31
C VAL A 122 -19.80 -8.37 -16.91
N TRP A 123 -19.83 -9.70 -16.78
CA TRP A 123 -19.57 -10.38 -15.51
C TRP A 123 -18.14 -10.17 -15.01
N ILE A 124 -17.15 -10.28 -15.90
CA ILE A 124 -15.74 -10.01 -15.59
C ILE A 124 -15.55 -8.54 -15.21
N LEU A 125 -16.16 -7.60 -15.95
CA LEU A 125 -16.09 -6.17 -15.64
C LEU A 125 -16.71 -5.86 -14.28
N ALA A 126 -17.84 -6.47 -13.93
CA ALA A 126 -18.46 -6.31 -12.63
C ALA A 126 -17.53 -6.78 -11.49
N LYS A 127 -16.90 -7.96 -11.64
CA LYS A 127 -15.90 -8.46 -10.68
C LYS A 127 -14.68 -7.53 -10.56
N ALA A 128 -14.14 -7.05 -11.68
CA ALA A 128 -13.01 -6.12 -11.69
C ALA A 128 -13.35 -4.80 -10.99
N LEU A 129 -14.56 -4.28 -11.21
CA LEU A 129 -15.05 -3.09 -10.51
C LEU A 129 -15.13 -3.34 -9.00
N VAL A 130 -15.65 -4.48 -8.55
CA VAL A 130 -15.71 -4.81 -7.11
C VAL A 130 -14.31 -4.84 -6.51
N VAL A 131 -13.35 -5.50 -7.15
CA VAL A 131 -11.94 -5.55 -6.70
C VAL A 131 -11.36 -4.15 -6.62
N LEU A 132 -11.58 -3.30 -7.63
CA LEU A 132 -11.13 -1.91 -7.62
C LEU A 132 -11.72 -1.14 -6.44
N HIS A 133 -13.01 -1.31 -6.13
CA HIS A 133 -13.64 -0.67 -4.98
C HIS A 133 -13.04 -1.13 -3.65
N ILE A 134 -12.76 -2.42 -3.51
CA ILE A 134 -12.10 -2.97 -2.31
C ILE A 134 -10.73 -2.32 -2.11
N ILE A 135 -9.96 -2.16 -3.17
CA ILE A 135 -8.61 -1.57 -3.10
C ILE A 135 -8.66 -0.07 -2.78
N LEU A 136 -9.58 0.67 -3.41
CA LEU A 136 -9.78 2.09 -3.09
C LEU A 136 -10.24 2.29 -1.65
N PHE A 137 -11.20 1.48 -1.19
CA PHE A 137 -11.66 1.49 0.19
C PHE A 137 -10.54 1.11 1.16
N ASN A 138 -9.74 0.10 0.82
CA ASN A 138 -8.60 -0.32 1.60
C ASN A 138 -7.60 0.81 1.79
N GLY A 139 -7.25 1.55 0.72
CA GLY A 139 -6.37 2.71 0.84
C GLY A 139 -6.91 3.78 1.80
N LEU A 140 -8.20 4.10 1.70
CA LEU A 140 -8.85 5.05 2.61
C LEU A 140 -8.87 4.56 4.07
N PHE A 141 -9.11 3.27 4.27
CA PHE A 141 -9.19 2.65 5.59
C PHE A 141 -7.80 2.51 6.24
N LEU A 142 -6.81 1.95 5.51
CA LEU A 142 -5.46 1.71 6.02
C LEU A 142 -4.76 2.99 6.43
N VAL A 143 -4.85 4.06 5.64
CA VAL A 143 -4.21 5.35 6.00
C VAL A 143 -4.81 5.90 7.29
N TRP A 144 -6.13 5.79 7.47
CA TRP A 144 -6.80 6.24 8.69
C TRP A 144 -6.40 5.36 9.88
N TRP A 145 -6.39 4.05 9.68
CA TRP A 145 -6.10 3.07 10.70
C TRP A 145 -4.64 3.13 11.15
N GLU A 146 -3.68 3.25 10.23
CA GLU A 146 -2.25 3.45 10.50
C GLU A 146 -2.01 4.70 11.35
N ARG A 147 -2.64 5.84 11.00
CA ARG A 147 -2.56 7.07 11.80
C ARG A 147 -3.18 6.93 13.20
N LYS A 148 -4.17 6.05 13.37
CA LYS A 148 -4.75 5.78 14.67
C LYS A 148 -3.85 4.87 15.49
N ILE A 149 -3.42 3.73 14.95
CA ILE A 149 -2.56 2.77 15.65
C ILE A 149 -1.26 3.45 16.09
N SER A 150 -0.59 4.17 15.18
CA SER A 150 0.64 4.92 15.48
C SER A 150 0.46 5.91 16.63
N ALA A 151 -0.64 6.67 16.61
CA ALA A 151 -0.92 7.64 17.65
C ALA A 151 -1.13 6.97 19.01
N HIS A 152 -1.88 5.86 19.08
CA HIS A 152 -2.07 5.11 20.32
C HIS A 152 -0.75 4.52 20.85
N MET A 153 0.09 3.96 19.98
CA MET A 153 1.42 3.46 20.37
C MET A 153 2.32 4.59 20.93
N GLN A 154 2.18 5.80 20.40
CA GLN A 154 2.92 6.98 20.83
C GLN A 154 2.24 7.77 21.96
N SER A 155 1.18 7.23 22.57
CA SER A 155 0.38 7.91 23.60
C SER A 155 -0.11 9.31 23.19
N ARG A 156 -0.45 9.49 21.92
CA ARG A 156 -1.08 10.72 21.38
C ARG A 156 -2.38 10.40 20.66
N LEU A 157 -3.16 11.43 20.39
CA LEU A 157 -4.42 11.29 19.67
C LEU A 157 -4.18 11.39 18.16
N GLY A 158 -4.68 10.42 17.39
CA GLY A 158 -4.72 10.48 15.93
C GLY A 158 -5.75 11.49 15.41
N PRO A 159 -6.10 11.51 14.11
CA PRO A 159 -7.07 12.48 13.56
C PRO A 159 -8.43 12.45 14.28
N ILE A 160 -8.92 13.59 14.80
CA ILE A 160 -10.21 13.64 15.53
C ILE A 160 -11.28 14.45 14.78
N PHE A 161 -10.91 15.63 14.26
CA PHE A 161 -11.88 16.65 13.86
C PHE A 161 -12.63 16.33 12.54
N THR A 162 -11.95 15.74 11.57
CA THR A 162 -12.51 15.55 10.22
C THR A 162 -13.49 14.38 10.17
N GLY A 163 -14.79 14.69 10.15
CA GLY A 163 -15.85 13.68 10.05
C GLY A 163 -16.57 13.32 11.36
N LYS A 164 -16.45 14.18 12.39
CA LYS A 164 -17.13 14.10 13.72
C LYS A 164 -16.81 12.86 14.57
N TRP A 165 -16.79 11.66 13.99
CA TRP A 165 -16.44 10.39 14.62
C TRP A 165 -14.96 10.07 14.37
N HIS A 166 -14.09 10.27 15.36
CA HIS A 166 -12.66 9.86 15.36
C HIS A 166 -11.90 10.07 14.04
N GLY A 167 -12.20 11.13 13.27
CA GLY A 167 -11.47 11.44 12.04
C GLY A 167 -11.76 10.51 10.84
N VAL A 168 -12.87 9.78 10.79
CA VAL A 168 -13.15 8.77 9.73
C VAL A 168 -13.11 9.37 8.32
N LEU A 169 -13.49 10.63 8.14
CA LEU A 169 -13.46 11.31 6.83
C LEU A 169 -12.12 11.97 6.52
N GLN A 170 -11.09 11.81 7.36
CA GLN A 170 -9.79 12.44 7.15
C GLN A 170 -9.12 11.97 5.86
N THR A 171 -9.12 10.68 5.58
CA THR A 171 -8.44 10.12 4.40
C THR A 171 -9.18 10.46 3.11
N ALA A 172 -10.51 10.53 3.16
CA ALA A 172 -11.30 11.06 2.06
C ALA A 172 -10.96 12.54 1.79
N ALA A 173 -10.81 13.36 2.84
CA ALA A 173 -10.39 14.75 2.69
C ALA A 173 -8.96 14.88 2.11
N ASP A 174 -8.04 14.01 2.53
CA ASP A 174 -6.68 13.97 1.98
C ASP A 174 -6.69 13.57 0.50
N GLY A 175 -7.51 12.59 0.10
CA GLY A 175 -7.70 12.22 -1.30
C GLY A 175 -8.26 13.35 -2.16
N ILE A 176 -9.32 14.02 -1.69
CA ILE A 176 -9.89 15.20 -2.37
C ILE A 176 -8.85 16.31 -2.49
N LYS A 177 -8.07 16.54 -1.43
CA LYS A 177 -6.99 17.54 -1.45
C LYS A 177 -5.94 17.21 -2.51
N LEU A 178 -5.52 15.95 -2.63
CA LEU A 178 -4.54 15.52 -3.62
C LEU A 178 -5.08 15.60 -5.05
N LEU A 179 -6.38 15.36 -5.26
CA LEU A 179 -7.07 15.54 -6.54
C LEU A 179 -7.13 17.01 -6.97
N LEU A 180 -7.33 17.93 -6.02
CA LEU A 180 -7.38 19.37 -6.27
C LEU A 180 -6.00 20.03 -6.34
N LYS A 181 -4.95 19.29 -5.98
CA LYS A 181 -3.59 19.81 -5.95
C LYS A 181 -3.03 19.91 -7.38
N GLU A 182 -2.32 21.00 -7.64
CA GLU A 182 -1.63 21.22 -8.92
C GLU A 182 -0.60 20.12 -9.20
N ASP A 183 -0.58 19.64 -10.46
CA ASP A 183 0.40 18.68 -10.97
C ASP A 183 1.72 19.41 -11.30
N ALA A 184 2.48 19.74 -10.25
CA ALA A 184 3.83 20.28 -10.38
C ALA A 184 4.80 19.16 -10.76
N ALA A 185 5.61 19.38 -11.80
CA ALA A 185 6.64 18.44 -12.23
C ALA A 185 7.78 19.17 -12.97
N PRO A 186 8.98 18.57 -13.05
CA PRO A 186 10.14 19.17 -13.73
C PRO A 186 9.89 19.40 -15.23
N LYS A 187 10.53 20.44 -15.81
CA LYS A 187 10.44 20.71 -17.25
C LYS A 187 11.21 19.71 -18.10
N GLU A 188 12.31 19.18 -17.56
CA GLU A 188 13.22 18.24 -18.25
C GLU A 188 12.76 16.78 -18.16
N LYS A 189 11.63 16.53 -17.49
CA LYS A 189 11.09 15.18 -17.31
C LYS A 189 10.66 14.58 -18.66
N ASP A 190 10.75 13.25 -18.76
CA ASP A 190 10.09 12.54 -19.85
C ASP A 190 8.58 12.53 -19.59
N SER A 191 7.83 13.34 -20.34
CA SER A 191 6.38 13.51 -20.15
C SER A 191 5.57 12.22 -20.33
N TRP A 192 6.01 11.33 -21.22
CA TRP A 192 5.33 10.07 -21.52
C TRP A 192 5.57 9.07 -20.38
N LEU A 193 6.84 8.80 -20.07
CA LEU A 193 7.19 7.86 -19.00
C LEU A 193 6.71 8.34 -17.63
N HIS A 194 6.79 9.64 -17.34
CA HIS A 194 6.34 10.20 -16.06
C HIS A 194 4.82 10.09 -15.87
N SER A 195 4.03 10.06 -16.94
CA SER A 195 2.59 9.88 -16.83
C SER A 195 2.20 8.40 -16.77
N LEU A 196 2.98 7.54 -17.44
CA LEU A 196 2.75 6.11 -17.53
C LEU A 196 3.23 5.35 -16.28
N ALA A 197 4.32 5.79 -15.63
CA ALA A 197 4.95 5.06 -14.53
C ALA A 197 4.01 4.75 -13.34
N PRO A 198 3.19 5.70 -12.82
CA PRO A 198 2.23 5.38 -11.76
C PRO A 198 1.22 4.31 -12.17
N ALA A 199 0.79 4.30 -13.44
CA ALA A 199 -0.13 3.27 -13.95
C ALA A 199 0.56 1.90 -14.06
N LEU A 200 1.83 1.86 -14.47
CA LEU A 200 2.62 0.63 -14.54
C LEU A 200 2.90 0.02 -13.16
N VAL A 201 2.90 0.83 -12.09
CA VAL A 201 3.01 0.33 -10.72
C VAL A 201 1.65 -0.18 -10.23
N PHE A 202 0.57 0.58 -10.48
CA PHE A 202 -0.77 0.27 -9.93
C PHE A 202 -1.50 -0.89 -10.63
N VAL A 203 -1.47 -0.95 -11.96
CA VAL A 203 -2.24 -1.94 -12.75
C VAL A 203 -1.83 -3.38 -12.42
N PRO A 204 -0.53 -3.75 -12.33
CA PRO A 204 -0.16 -5.11 -11.95
C PRO A 204 -0.71 -5.54 -10.59
N VAL A 205 -0.80 -4.62 -9.62
CA VAL A 205 -1.36 -4.93 -8.30
C VAL A 205 -2.84 -5.25 -8.37
N LEU A 206 -3.61 -4.48 -9.14
CA LEU A 206 -5.02 -4.79 -9.38
C LEU A 206 -5.18 -6.19 -9.95
N ILE A 207 -4.33 -6.54 -10.91
CA ILE A 207 -4.36 -7.83 -11.59
C ILE A 207 -4.04 -8.98 -10.61
N CYS A 208 -3.09 -8.79 -9.69
CA CYS A 208 -2.74 -9.79 -8.68
C CYS A 208 -3.89 -10.21 -7.74
N PHE A 209 -4.96 -9.42 -7.62
CA PHE A 209 -6.14 -9.79 -6.84
C PHE A 209 -7.06 -10.80 -7.54
N THR A 210 -6.84 -11.08 -8.82
CA THR A 210 -7.69 -11.96 -9.62
C THR A 210 -7.85 -13.37 -9.02
N PRO A 211 -6.77 -14.09 -8.67
CA PRO A 211 -6.88 -15.44 -8.11
C PRO A 211 -7.08 -15.47 -6.58
N VAL A 212 -7.19 -14.32 -5.90
CA VAL A 212 -7.29 -14.29 -4.43
C VAL A 212 -8.65 -14.86 -3.97
N PRO A 213 -8.65 -15.89 -3.10
CA PRO A 213 -9.89 -16.49 -2.60
C PRO A 213 -10.40 -15.73 -1.39
N TRP A 214 -11.40 -14.85 -1.57
CA TRP A 214 -12.01 -14.09 -0.47
C TRP A 214 -12.90 -14.94 0.45
N GLY A 215 -13.15 -16.19 0.07
CA GLY A 215 -14.00 -17.17 0.76
C GLY A 215 -14.29 -18.36 -0.17
N ARG A 216 -15.17 -19.27 0.26
CA ARG A 216 -15.60 -20.40 -0.59
C ARG A 216 -16.33 -19.88 -1.83
N ASP A 217 -15.83 -20.26 -3.00
CA ASP A 217 -16.32 -19.83 -4.32
C ASP A 217 -16.35 -18.30 -4.53
N LEU A 218 -15.59 -17.56 -3.72
CA LEU A 218 -15.52 -16.09 -3.72
C LEU A 218 -14.17 -15.62 -4.29
N GLU A 219 -13.90 -16.00 -5.52
CA GLU A 219 -12.72 -15.58 -6.28
C GLU A 219 -13.11 -14.90 -7.61
N ALA A 220 -12.27 -13.99 -8.09
CA ALA A 220 -12.57 -13.32 -9.35
C ALA A 220 -12.41 -14.31 -10.51
N ALA A 221 -11.29 -15.03 -10.56
CA ALA A 221 -11.10 -16.19 -11.43
C ALA A 221 -10.21 -17.25 -10.77
N ASN A 222 -10.63 -18.51 -10.83
CA ASN A 222 -9.80 -19.62 -10.38
C ASN A 222 -8.77 -19.95 -11.47
N LEU A 223 -7.49 -19.79 -11.14
CA LEU A 223 -6.38 -20.08 -12.02
C LEU A 223 -5.61 -21.30 -11.50
N ASP A 224 -5.38 -22.30 -12.35
CA ASP A 224 -4.59 -23.48 -11.97
C ASP A 224 -3.15 -23.11 -11.59
N ALA A 225 -2.58 -22.08 -12.22
CA ALA A 225 -1.26 -21.52 -11.92
C ALA A 225 -1.35 -20.18 -11.15
N GLY A 226 -2.31 -20.06 -10.21
CA GLY A 226 -2.58 -18.81 -9.49
C GLY A 226 -1.38 -18.24 -8.73
N VAL A 227 -0.55 -19.09 -8.11
CA VAL A 227 0.66 -18.64 -7.41
C VAL A 227 1.66 -18.00 -8.38
N LEU A 228 1.99 -18.69 -9.48
CA LEU A 228 2.93 -18.18 -10.49
C LEU A 228 2.43 -16.89 -11.15
N TYR A 229 1.11 -16.81 -11.37
CA TYR A 229 0.47 -15.62 -11.92
C TYR A 229 0.71 -14.37 -11.06
N ILE A 230 0.57 -14.48 -9.72
CA ILE A 230 0.81 -13.36 -8.81
C ILE A 230 2.28 -12.92 -8.85
N PHE A 231 3.23 -13.86 -8.80
CA PHE A 231 4.65 -13.50 -8.86
C PHE A 231 5.02 -12.85 -10.19
N ALA A 232 4.51 -13.36 -11.31
CA ALA A 232 4.76 -12.77 -12.62
C ALA A 232 4.30 -11.31 -12.73
N TRP A 233 3.09 -11.00 -12.23
CA TRP A 233 2.58 -9.63 -12.24
C TRP A 233 3.20 -8.76 -11.15
N ALA A 234 3.51 -9.30 -9.97
CA ALA A 234 4.19 -8.56 -8.91
C ALA A 234 5.58 -8.08 -9.36
N GLY A 235 6.36 -8.91 -10.05
CA GLY A 235 7.66 -8.52 -10.60
C GLY A 235 7.60 -7.39 -11.64
N LEU A 236 6.49 -7.23 -12.37
CA LEU A 236 6.32 -6.14 -13.35
C LEU A 236 6.19 -4.77 -12.68
N SER A 237 5.69 -4.66 -11.45
CA SER A 237 5.57 -3.36 -10.77
C SER A 237 6.94 -2.73 -10.47
N VAL A 238 7.97 -3.56 -10.29
CA VAL A 238 9.36 -3.13 -10.06
C VAL A 238 9.87 -2.30 -11.23
N LEU A 239 9.53 -2.69 -12.46
CA LEU A 239 9.85 -1.90 -13.66
C LEU A 239 9.20 -0.51 -13.61
N GLY A 240 7.96 -0.42 -13.14
CA GLY A 240 7.25 0.84 -12.98
C GLY A 240 7.96 1.79 -12.01
N ILE A 241 8.54 1.27 -10.92
CA ILE A 241 9.29 2.05 -9.93
C ILE A 241 10.61 2.59 -10.51
N VAL A 242 11.33 1.76 -11.29
CA VAL A 242 12.56 2.21 -11.98
C VAL A 242 12.24 3.28 -13.00
N LEU A 243 11.20 3.06 -13.82
CA LEU A 243 10.74 4.05 -14.81
C LEU A 243 10.28 5.34 -14.14
N ALA A 244 9.65 5.27 -12.97
CA ALA A 244 9.25 6.45 -12.22
C ALA A 244 10.46 7.32 -11.82
N GLY A 245 11.52 6.68 -11.32
CA GLY A 245 12.77 7.34 -10.96
C GLY A 245 13.52 7.91 -12.17
N TRP A 246 13.56 7.15 -13.28
CA TRP A 246 14.18 7.59 -14.54
C TRP A 246 13.46 8.79 -15.18
N ALA A 247 12.13 8.72 -15.25
CA ALA A 247 11.32 9.76 -15.89
C ALA A 247 11.37 11.11 -15.17
N SER A 248 11.75 11.11 -13.89
CA SER A 248 11.80 12.29 -13.02
C SER A 248 12.96 13.26 -13.34
N ALA A 249 13.91 12.87 -14.22
CA ALA A 249 15.06 13.69 -14.61
C ALA A 249 15.90 14.24 -13.43
N ASN A 250 15.88 13.56 -12.28
CA ASN A 250 16.63 13.92 -11.08
C ASN A 250 17.56 12.77 -10.69
N LYS A 251 18.84 13.06 -10.46
CA LYS A 251 19.86 12.08 -10.09
C LYS A 251 19.50 11.32 -8.80
N TYR A 252 18.94 12.00 -7.81
CA TYR A 252 18.57 11.39 -6.54
C TYR A 252 17.37 10.46 -6.68
N SER A 253 16.36 10.85 -7.48
CA SER A 253 15.20 10.00 -7.75
C SER A 253 15.54 8.77 -8.58
N LEU A 254 16.47 8.89 -9.53
CA LEU A 254 16.99 7.74 -10.26
C LEU A 254 17.72 6.76 -9.33
N LEU A 255 18.62 7.26 -8.47
CA LEU A 255 19.31 6.41 -7.48
C LEU A 255 18.33 5.75 -6.50
N GLY A 256 17.29 6.47 -6.08
CA GLY A 256 16.21 5.93 -5.26
C GLY A 256 15.42 4.82 -5.95
N GLY A 257 15.03 5.01 -7.21
CA GLY A 257 14.35 4.00 -8.01
C GLY A 257 15.18 2.73 -8.20
N LEU A 258 16.48 2.87 -8.53
CA LEU A 258 17.40 1.75 -8.70
C LEU A 258 17.61 0.96 -7.40
N ARG A 259 17.77 1.66 -6.25
CA ARG A 259 17.91 1.03 -4.93
C ARG A 259 16.65 0.27 -4.53
N SER A 260 15.49 0.88 -4.73
CA SER A 260 14.19 0.26 -4.45
C SER A 260 14.05 -1.02 -5.27
N ALA A 261 14.31 -0.94 -6.57
CA ALA A 261 14.21 -2.09 -7.47
C ALA A 261 15.15 -3.24 -7.07
N ALA A 262 16.39 -2.93 -6.70
CA ALA A 262 17.33 -3.94 -6.20
C ALA A 262 16.81 -4.65 -4.94
N GLN A 263 16.17 -3.92 -4.03
CA GLN A 263 15.54 -4.50 -2.84
C GLN A 263 14.34 -5.38 -3.22
N PHE A 264 13.42 -4.90 -4.05
CA PHE A 264 12.24 -5.65 -4.46
C PHE A 264 12.61 -7.00 -5.08
N VAL A 265 13.52 -7.00 -6.06
CA VAL A 265 13.98 -8.22 -6.73
C VAL A 265 14.67 -9.16 -5.74
N SER A 266 15.49 -8.61 -4.82
CA SER A 266 16.21 -9.40 -3.84
C SER A 266 15.26 -10.18 -2.93
N TYR A 267 14.18 -9.55 -2.44
CA TYR A 267 13.24 -10.17 -1.51
C TYR A 267 12.11 -10.96 -2.18
N GLU A 268 11.94 -10.82 -3.49
CA GLU A 268 11.02 -11.66 -4.25
C GLU A 268 11.46 -13.14 -4.28
N LEU A 269 12.77 -13.38 -4.37
CA LEU A 269 13.36 -14.72 -4.38
C LEU A 269 13.06 -15.54 -3.10
N PRO A 270 13.44 -15.11 -1.88
CA PRO A 270 13.14 -15.88 -0.66
C PRO A 270 11.64 -16.02 -0.43
N ARG A 271 10.83 -15.00 -0.80
CA ARG A 271 9.37 -15.06 -0.72
C ARG A 271 8.83 -16.20 -1.59
N SER A 272 9.29 -16.29 -2.84
CA SER A 272 8.91 -17.34 -3.77
C SER A 272 9.36 -18.72 -3.32
N PHE A 273 10.63 -18.86 -2.92
CA PHE A 273 11.18 -20.14 -2.47
C PHE A 273 10.56 -20.64 -1.17
N SER A 274 10.16 -19.74 -0.26
CA SER A 274 9.49 -20.13 0.98
C SER A 274 8.13 -20.80 0.76
N LEU A 275 7.48 -20.60 -0.40
CA LEU A 275 6.21 -21.24 -0.73
C LEU A 275 6.36 -22.62 -1.38
N VAL A 276 7.52 -22.94 -1.94
CA VAL A 276 7.76 -24.22 -2.64
C VAL A 276 7.43 -25.44 -1.74
N PRO A 277 7.84 -25.50 -0.46
CA PRO A 277 7.43 -26.57 0.45
C PRO A 277 5.91 -26.73 0.56
N LEU A 278 5.19 -25.61 0.67
CA LEU A 278 3.74 -25.60 0.88
C LEU A 278 3.00 -26.08 -0.37
N ILE A 279 3.46 -25.63 -1.54
CA ILE A 279 2.94 -26.05 -2.84
C ILE A 279 3.16 -27.55 -3.04
N ALA A 280 4.35 -28.06 -2.67
CA ALA A 280 4.68 -29.47 -2.77
C ALA A 280 3.82 -30.36 -1.85
N ILE A 281 3.47 -29.87 -0.66
CA ILE A 281 2.54 -30.55 0.26
C ILE A 281 1.10 -30.49 -0.26
N ALA A 282 0.63 -29.32 -0.72
CA ALA A 282 -0.73 -29.13 -1.22
C ALA A 282 -0.98 -29.83 -2.57
N GLY A 283 0.06 -30.07 -3.37
CA GLY A 283 -0.04 -30.71 -4.68
C GLY A 283 -0.72 -29.86 -5.77
N SER A 284 -0.85 -28.55 -5.56
CA SER A 284 -1.48 -27.63 -6.52
C SER A 284 -0.89 -26.23 -6.45
N LEU A 285 -0.95 -25.51 -7.57
CA LEU A 285 -0.57 -24.08 -7.70
C LEU A 285 -1.79 -23.14 -7.67
N SER A 286 -3.02 -23.66 -7.56
CA SER A 286 -4.23 -22.86 -7.40
C SER A 286 -4.39 -22.44 -5.94
N LEU A 287 -4.60 -21.14 -5.72
CA LEU A 287 -4.79 -20.58 -4.37
C LEU A 287 -6.02 -21.15 -3.67
N THR A 288 -7.11 -21.38 -4.40
CA THR A 288 -8.33 -21.97 -3.87
C THR A 288 -8.11 -23.42 -3.43
N LYS A 289 -7.38 -24.20 -4.23
CA LYS A 289 -7.03 -25.60 -3.89
C LYS A 289 -6.08 -25.65 -2.69
N ILE A 290 -5.12 -24.73 -2.59
CA ILE A 290 -4.21 -24.62 -1.44
C ILE A 290 -4.99 -24.25 -0.17
N ALA A 291 -5.87 -23.24 -0.23
CA ALA A 291 -6.71 -22.87 0.91
C ALA A 291 -7.67 -24.01 1.32
N GLY A 292 -8.23 -24.71 0.32
CA GLY A 292 -9.10 -25.87 0.53
C GLY A 292 -8.40 -27.06 1.19
N TYR A 293 -7.12 -27.31 0.86
CA TYR A 293 -6.32 -28.36 1.50
C TYR A 293 -6.16 -28.16 3.01
N GLN A 294 -6.20 -26.91 3.46
CA GLN A 294 -6.07 -26.53 4.87
C GLN A 294 -7.40 -26.56 5.63
N GLU A 295 -8.51 -26.93 4.98
CA GLU A 295 -9.78 -27.12 5.65
C GLU A 295 -9.74 -28.36 6.56
N GLY A 296 -10.30 -28.21 7.77
CA GLY A 296 -10.43 -29.27 8.76
C GLY A 296 -9.52 -29.13 9.97
N TYR A 297 -9.61 -30.11 10.87
CA TYR A 297 -8.98 -30.06 12.19
C TYR A 297 -8.17 -31.34 12.46
N TRP A 298 -6.94 -31.19 12.96
CA TRP A 298 -6.21 -32.21 13.68
C TRP A 298 -6.83 -32.42 15.08
N PHE A 299 -7.01 -33.67 15.47
CA PHE A 299 -7.59 -34.07 16.76
C PHE A 299 -8.97 -33.45 17.07
N GLY A 300 -9.70 -32.99 16.04
CA GLY A 300 -11.01 -32.34 16.18
C GLY A 300 -11.00 -30.91 16.71
N PHE A 301 -9.84 -30.34 17.08
CA PHE A 301 -9.74 -28.99 17.64
C PHE A 301 -8.66 -28.12 16.99
N PHE A 302 -7.49 -28.68 16.65
CA PHE A 302 -6.38 -27.91 16.07
C PHE A 302 -6.58 -27.72 14.58
N PRO A 303 -6.59 -26.50 14.04
CA PRO A 303 -6.78 -26.30 12.60
C PRO A 303 -5.57 -26.83 11.80
N LYS A 304 -5.82 -27.44 10.63
CA LYS A 304 -4.81 -28.00 9.72
C LYS A 304 -4.05 -26.94 8.90
N TRP A 305 -3.80 -25.79 9.51
CA TRP A 305 -3.13 -24.66 8.88
C TRP A 305 -1.64 -24.94 8.68
N PHE A 306 -1.06 -24.50 7.56
CA PHE A 306 0.37 -24.69 7.33
C PHE A 306 1.25 -23.99 8.37
N LEU A 307 0.75 -22.98 9.07
CA LEU A 307 1.43 -22.39 10.21
C LEU A 307 1.79 -23.43 11.31
N PHE A 308 0.94 -24.43 11.51
CA PHE A 308 1.11 -25.46 12.55
C PHE A 308 1.85 -26.71 12.04
N TYR A 309 2.26 -26.74 10.78
CA TYR A 309 3.11 -27.84 10.29
C TYR A 309 4.48 -27.70 10.93
N PRO A 310 4.94 -28.72 11.69
CA PRO A 310 6.13 -28.61 12.51
C PRO A 310 7.35 -28.33 11.63
N VAL A 311 8.14 -27.33 12.03
CA VAL A 311 9.39 -26.89 11.39
C VAL A 311 9.18 -26.29 9.99
N VAL A 312 8.75 -27.08 9.00
CA VAL A 312 8.68 -26.66 7.59
C VAL A 312 7.69 -25.51 7.40
N GLY A 313 6.50 -25.61 7.99
CA GLY A 313 5.47 -24.58 7.88
C GLY A 313 5.85 -23.28 8.57
N GLN A 314 6.47 -23.38 9.75
CA GLN A 314 6.90 -22.23 10.55
C GLN A 314 8.06 -21.48 9.91
N ILE A 315 9.07 -22.19 9.37
CA ILE A 315 10.19 -21.57 8.65
C ILE A 315 9.67 -20.86 7.40
N SER A 316 8.80 -21.53 6.63
CA SER A 316 8.15 -20.93 5.45
C SER A 316 7.40 -19.65 5.82
N PHE A 317 6.64 -19.68 6.92
CA PHE A 317 5.86 -18.53 7.40
C PHE A 317 6.74 -17.34 7.77
N VAL A 318 7.79 -17.57 8.56
CA VAL A 318 8.67 -16.48 9.02
C VAL A 318 9.41 -15.85 7.83
N ILE A 319 9.94 -16.67 6.91
CA ILE A 319 10.62 -16.15 5.71
C ILE A 319 9.64 -15.37 4.84
N PHE A 320 8.44 -15.93 4.59
CA PHE A 320 7.42 -15.28 3.77
C PHE A 320 6.94 -13.97 4.39
N LEU A 321 6.70 -13.93 5.70
CA LEU A 321 6.27 -12.74 6.43
C LEU A 321 7.34 -11.64 6.33
N ILE A 322 8.60 -11.96 6.67
CA ILE A 322 9.71 -11.00 6.62
C ILE A 322 9.91 -10.47 5.19
N ALA A 323 9.89 -11.36 4.20
CA ALA A 323 10.06 -10.96 2.81
C ALA A 323 8.89 -10.12 2.29
N SER A 324 7.66 -10.39 2.75
CA SER A 324 6.49 -9.57 2.43
C SER A 324 6.55 -8.17 3.05
N VAL A 325 7.11 -8.03 4.26
CA VAL A 325 7.36 -6.70 4.88
C VAL A 325 8.39 -5.92 4.07
N ALA A 326 9.45 -6.60 3.59
CA ALA A 326 10.48 -5.98 2.78
C ALA A 326 9.98 -5.57 1.38
N GLU A 327 9.10 -6.36 0.77
CA GLU A 327 8.48 -6.04 -0.52
C GLU A 327 7.45 -4.90 -0.39
N THR A 328 6.69 -4.82 0.70
CA THR A 328 5.72 -3.73 0.87
C THR A 328 6.35 -2.38 1.23
N ASN A 329 7.69 -2.27 1.22
CA ASN A 329 8.47 -1.10 1.62
C ASN A 329 8.05 -0.51 2.97
N ARG A 330 7.63 -1.35 3.92
CA ARG A 330 7.30 -0.87 5.27
C ARG A 330 8.52 -0.94 6.16
N THR A 331 8.66 0.05 7.04
CA THR A 331 9.66 0.02 8.11
C THR A 331 9.51 -1.30 8.87
N PRO A 332 10.60 -2.05 9.09
CA PRO A 332 11.99 -1.60 9.11
C PRO A 332 12.72 -1.57 7.76
N PHE A 333 12.10 -2.03 6.67
CA PHE A 333 12.69 -2.19 5.34
C PHE A 333 12.29 -1.06 4.34
N ASP A 334 11.90 0.10 4.85
CA ASP A 334 11.52 1.25 4.04
C ASP A 334 12.76 2.06 3.60
N ILE A 335 13.46 1.55 2.58
CA ILE A 335 14.63 2.23 1.97
C ILE A 335 14.22 3.00 0.72
N ALA A 336 13.12 2.60 0.10
CA ALA A 336 12.60 3.21 -1.11
C ALA A 336 12.17 4.67 -0.88
N GLU A 337 11.57 4.98 0.28
CA GLU A 337 11.15 6.33 0.64
C GLU A 337 12.21 7.10 1.43
N ALA A 338 13.32 6.46 1.81
CA ALA A 338 14.28 6.90 2.84
C ALA A 338 14.51 8.43 2.90
N GLU A 339 13.67 9.13 3.66
CA GLU A 339 13.65 10.59 3.74
C GLU A 339 14.98 11.19 4.20
N SER A 340 15.71 10.45 5.05
CA SER A 340 17.01 10.83 5.59
C SER A 340 18.16 10.76 4.59
N GLU A 341 18.03 9.96 3.51
CA GLU A 341 19.09 9.78 2.50
C GLU A 341 18.69 10.36 1.15
N LEU A 342 17.42 10.25 0.75
CA LEU A 342 16.93 10.50 -0.60
C LEU A 342 15.70 11.41 -0.64
N VAL A 343 15.32 12.04 0.48
CA VAL A 343 14.16 12.95 0.66
C VAL A 343 12.79 12.28 0.44
N GLY A 344 12.61 11.54 -0.65
CA GLY A 344 11.41 10.78 -1.02
C GLY A 344 11.63 9.79 -2.19
N GLY A 345 12.90 9.47 -2.50
CA GLY A 345 13.25 8.45 -3.49
C GLY A 345 12.66 8.68 -4.89
N PHE A 346 11.98 7.66 -5.42
CA PHE A 346 11.46 7.63 -6.79
C PHE A 346 10.22 8.51 -7.02
N HIS A 347 9.51 8.90 -5.96
CA HIS A 347 8.26 9.67 -6.07
C HIS A 347 8.41 11.16 -5.73
N THR A 348 9.62 11.64 -5.41
CA THR A 348 9.90 13.04 -5.03
C THR A 348 9.38 14.06 -6.04
N GLU A 349 9.50 13.79 -7.34
CA GLU A 349 9.10 14.70 -8.41
C GLU A 349 7.63 14.57 -8.84
N TYR A 350 6.85 13.74 -8.14
CA TYR A 350 5.43 13.53 -8.42
C TYR A 350 4.56 14.37 -7.49
N SER A 351 3.57 15.08 -8.05
CA SER A 351 2.60 15.86 -7.27
C SER A 351 1.17 15.28 -7.38
N GLY A 352 0.32 15.75 -6.46
CA GLY A 352 -1.13 15.54 -6.46
C GLY A 352 -1.56 14.09 -6.63
N MET A 353 -2.31 13.82 -7.69
CA MET A 353 -2.88 12.49 -7.94
C MET A 353 -1.81 11.44 -8.27
N LYS A 354 -0.77 11.77 -9.04
CA LYS A 354 0.25 10.78 -9.43
C LYS A 354 1.03 10.27 -8.22
N PHE A 355 1.36 11.17 -7.29
CA PHE A 355 1.91 10.83 -5.98
C PHE A 355 0.98 9.88 -5.21
N SER A 356 -0.33 10.21 -5.16
CA SER A 356 -1.30 9.41 -4.43
C SER A 356 -1.43 7.96 -4.95
N ILE A 357 -1.23 7.74 -6.25
CA ILE A 357 -1.29 6.41 -6.87
C ILE A 357 -0.16 5.51 -6.36
N PHE A 358 1.06 6.04 -6.15
CA PHE A 358 2.15 5.25 -5.57
C PHE A 358 1.80 4.77 -4.17
N PHE A 359 1.36 5.67 -3.29
CA PHE A 359 0.92 5.28 -1.94
C PHE A 359 -0.25 4.31 -1.95
N LEU A 360 -1.27 4.58 -2.77
CA LEU A 360 -2.40 3.67 -2.93
C LEU A 360 -1.93 2.26 -3.34
N THR A 361 -0.93 2.18 -4.22
CA THR A 361 -0.37 0.91 -4.67
C THR A 361 0.38 0.19 -3.54
N GLU A 362 1.17 0.91 -2.74
CA GLU A 362 1.84 0.32 -1.58
C GLU A 362 0.85 -0.22 -0.55
N TYR A 363 -0.24 0.52 -0.28
CA TYR A 363 -1.32 0.03 0.59
C TYR A 363 -2.04 -1.19 -0.02
N ALA A 364 -2.25 -1.20 -1.33
CA ALA A 364 -2.81 -2.35 -2.03
C ALA A 364 -1.88 -3.57 -1.95
N TYR A 365 -0.57 -3.39 -1.99
CA TYR A 365 0.40 -4.46 -1.75
C TYR A 365 0.38 -4.97 -0.31
N VAL A 366 0.19 -4.11 0.69
CA VAL A 366 0.01 -4.54 2.10
C VAL A 366 -1.24 -5.42 2.23
N LEU A 367 -2.35 -5.04 1.56
CA LEU A 367 -3.54 -5.88 1.50
C LEU A 367 -3.26 -7.21 0.79
N LEU A 368 -2.62 -7.18 -0.37
CA LEU A 368 -2.29 -8.38 -1.14
C LEU A 368 -1.42 -9.34 -0.31
N ALA A 369 -0.35 -8.85 0.30
CA ALA A 369 0.53 -9.64 1.17
C ALA A 369 -0.24 -10.27 2.35
N SER A 370 -1.16 -9.52 2.95
CA SER A 370 -2.01 -10.01 4.06
C SER A 370 -3.01 -11.08 3.59
N CYS A 371 -3.59 -10.93 2.39
CA CYS A 371 -4.43 -11.95 1.76
C CYS A 371 -3.64 -13.23 1.46
N LEU A 372 -2.40 -13.09 0.96
CA LEU A 372 -1.52 -14.23 0.67
C LEU A 372 -1.09 -14.95 1.95
N LEU A 373 -0.69 -14.23 2.99
CA LEU A 373 -0.39 -14.82 4.30
C LEU A 373 -1.59 -15.61 4.84
N THR A 374 -2.80 -15.04 4.73
CA THR A 374 -4.04 -15.71 5.15
C THR A 374 -4.32 -16.97 4.33
N THR A 375 -4.12 -16.90 3.01
CA THR A 375 -4.38 -18.00 2.06
C THR A 375 -3.38 -19.14 2.21
N PHE A 376 -2.09 -18.82 2.30
CA PHE A 376 -1.04 -19.83 2.37
C PHE A 376 -0.88 -20.40 3.77
N PHE A 377 -1.03 -19.63 4.84
CA PHE A 377 -0.65 -20.11 6.17
C PHE A 377 -1.80 -20.32 7.14
N MET A 378 -2.93 -19.63 6.98
CA MET A 378 -4.05 -19.67 7.94
C MET A 378 -5.34 -20.27 7.35
N GLY A 379 -5.27 -21.07 6.29
CA GLY A 379 -6.44 -21.78 5.77
C GLY A 379 -7.48 -20.90 5.07
N GLY A 380 -7.10 -19.72 4.58
CA GLY A 380 -8.02 -18.82 3.89
C GLY A 380 -9.28 -18.53 4.72
N GLY A 381 -10.43 -18.95 4.19
CA GLY A 381 -11.75 -18.78 4.83
C GLY A 381 -12.13 -19.84 5.88
N ALA A 382 -11.26 -20.81 6.19
CA ALA A 382 -11.54 -21.86 7.17
C ALA A 382 -11.72 -21.29 8.59
N ALA A 383 -12.72 -21.75 9.35
CA ALA A 383 -12.90 -21.33 10.73
C ALA A 383 -11.73 -21.86 11.61
N PRO A 384 -11.29 -21.09 12.63
CA PRO A 384 -10.23 -21.53 13.54
C PRO A 384 -10.68 -22.67 14.45
N LEU A 385 -11.97 -22.75 14.77
CA LEU A 385 -12.57 -23.77 15.65
C LEU A 385 -13.85 -24.34 15.03
N PRO A 386 -14.17 -25.64 15.26
CA PRO A 386 -15.32 -26.28 14.63
C PRO A 386 -16.65 -25.59 14.91
N PHE A 387 -16.88 -25.13 16.15
CA PHE A 387 -18.11 -24.45 16.55
C PHE A 387 -18.27 -23.04 15.96
N LEU A 388 -17.18 -22.46 15.46
CA LEU A 388 -17.15 -21.14 14.82
C LEU A 388 -17.43 -21.20 13.30
N SER A 389 -17.67 -22.40 12.76
CA SER A 389 -18.06 -22.63 11.36
C SER A 389 -19.43 -22.08 10.99
N VAL A 390 -20.22 -21.63 11.97
CA VAL A 390 -21.51 -20.96 11.76
C VAL A 390 -21.33 -19.63 11.01
N LEU A 391 -20.20 -18.95 11.21
CA LEU A 391 -19.90 -17.71 10.51
C LEU A 391 -19.45 -17.98 9.06
N PRO A 392 -19.89 -17.15 8.09
CA PRO A 392 -19.49 -17.30 6.69
C PRO A 392 -17.96 -17.29 6.50
N SER A 393 -17.47 -18.04 5.50
CA SER A 393 -16.03 -18.15 5.23
C SER A 393 -15.35 -16.81 4.95
N TRP A 394 -16.06 -15.86 4.32
CA TRP A 394 -15.51 -14.54 4.01
C TRP A 394 -15.21 -13.70 5.25
N PHE A 395 -15.98 -13.91 6.33
CA PHE A 395 -15.78 -13.21 7.59
C PHE A 395 -14.44 -13.64 8.22
N TRP A 396 -14.13 -14.93 8.20
CA TRP A 396 -12.87 -15.47 8.69
C TRP A 396 -11.68 -15.04 7.83
N PHE A 397 -11.85 -15.05 6.51
CA PHE A 397 -10.82 -14.57 5.60
C PHE A 397 -10.49 -13.08 5.86
N LEU A 398 -11.52 -12.23 5.97
CA LEU A 398 -11.36 -10.81 6.25
C LEU A 398 -10.75 -10.57 7.63
N GLY A 399 -11.19 -11.28 8.66
CA GLY A 399 -10.67 -11.14 10.02
C GLY A 399 -9.17 -11.47 10.12
N LYS A 400 -8.73 -12.57 9.48
CA LYS A 400 -7.31 -12.95 9.42
C LYS A 400 -6.49 -11.99 8.57
N THR A 401 -7.04 -11.52 7.45
CA THR A 401 -6.40 -10.51 6.61
C THR A 401 -6.19 -9.21 7.40
N LEU A 402 -7.21 -8.75 8.14
CA LEU A 402 -7.09 -7.58 9.02
C LEU A 402 -6.07 -7.80 10.14
N PHE A 403 -5.97 -9.01 10.70
CA PHE A 403 -4.95 -9.35 11.68
C PHE A 403 -3.53 -9.19 11.09
N PHE A 404 -3.26 -9.71 9.89
CA PHE A 404 -1.95 -9.51 9.27
C PHE A 404 -1.71 -8.05 8.89
N MET A 405 -2.72 -7.33 8.39
CA MET A 405 -2.61 -5.89 8.16
C MET A 405 -2.23 -5.15 9.44
N PHE A 406 -2.85 -5.51 10.58
CA PHE A 406 -2.45 -4.98 11.88
C PHE A 406 -0.99 -5.33 12.23
N CYS A 407 -0.53 -6.55 11.96
CA CYS A 407 0.88 -6.92 12.16
C CYS A 407 1.84 -6.06 11.33
N PHE A 408 1.55 -5.81 10.04
CA PHE A 408 2.35 -4.89 9.21
C PHE A 408 2.45 -3.49 9.81
N LEU A 409 1.30 -2.95 10.28
CA LEU A 409 1.26 -1.65 10.93
C LEU A 409 2.02 -1.64 12.27
N TRP A 410 1.89 -2.70 13.05
CA TRP A 410 2.57 -2.84 14.33
C TRP A 410 4.09 -2.94 14.17
N PHE A 411 4.58 -3.72 13.19
CA PHE A 411 6.00 -3.84 12.89
C PHE A 411 6.64 -2.49 12.54
N ARG A 412 5.91 -1.66 11.79
CA ARG A 412 6.36 -0.30 11.42
C ARG A 412 6.71 0.58 12.60
N TRP A 413 5.95 0.49 13.69
CA TRP A 413 6.13 1.36 14.86
C TRP A 413 6.93 0.69 16.00
N THR A 414 7.35 -0.56 15.83
CA THR A 414 8.11 -1.31 16.84
C THR A 414 9.59 -1.43 16.47
N PHE A 415 9.90 -1.65 15.20
CA PHE A 415 11.27 -1.93 14.75
C PHE A 415 11.99 -0.69 14.21
N PRO A 416 13.30 -0.54 14.49
CA PRO A 416 14.11 0.51 13.89
C PRO A 416 14.37 0.23 12.40
N ARG A 417 14.63 1.28 11.63
CA ARG A 417 14.97 1.19 10.21
C ARG A 417 16.35 0.55 10.01
N PHE A 418 16.48 -0.34 9.01
CA PHE A 418 17.77 -0.91 8.61
C PHE A 418 18.48 -0.09 7.53
N LYS A 419 19.82 -0.11 7.56
CA LYS A 419 20.66 0.38 6.45
C LYS A 419 20.62 -0.60 5.28
N ILE A 420 20.70 -0.10 4.04
CA ILE A 420 20.63 -0.92 2.81
C ILE A 420 21.63 -2.08 2.77
N ASP A 421 22.88 -1.84 3.17
CA ASP A 421 23.91 -2.90 3.14
C ASP A 421 23.53 -4.08 4.04
N ARG A 422 22.99 -3.78 5.23
CA ARG A 422 22.57 -4.80 6.21
C ARG A 422 21.29 -5.50 5.78
N LEU A 423 20.38 -4.78 5.14
CA LEU A 423 19.16 -5.32 4.57
C LEU A 423 19.49 -6.35 3.48
N LEU A 424 20.35 -6.00 2.52
CA LEU A 424 20.74 -6.92 1.45
C LEU A 424 21.57 -8.10 1.99
N ASP A 425 22.49 -7.85 2.93
CA ASP A 425 23.23 -8.92 3.61
C ASP A 425 22.29 -9.92 4.29
N PHE A 426 21.27 -9.44 4.99
CA PHE A 426 20.30 -10.29 5.68
C PHE A 426 19.51 -11.15 4.69
N ASN A 427 19.13 -10.60 3.53
CA ASN A 427 18.48 -11.41 2.51
C ASN A 427 19.40 -12.51 1.97
N TRP A 428 20.56 -12.12 1.44
CA TRP A 428 21.45 -13.02 0.71
C TRP A 428 22.16 -14.04 1.61
N LYS A 429 22.49 -13.67 2.85
CA LYS A 429 23.22 -14.54 3.79
C LYS A 429 22.31 -15.32 4.74
N PHE A 430 21.07 -14.87 4.96
CA PHE A 430 20.16 -15.51 5.90
C PHE A 430 18.88 -16.02 5.23
N LEU A 431 18.01 -15.14 4.72
CA LEU A 431 16.69 -15.56 4.22
C LEU A 431 16.78 -16.55 3.05
N LEU A 432 17.63 -16.27 2.07
CA LEU A 432 17.76 -17.09 0.87
C LEU A 432 18.33 -18.50 1.20
N PRO A 433 19.45 -18.66 1.92
CA PRO A 433 19.93 -19.98 2.35
C PRO A 433 18.89 -20.76 3.17
N TRP A 434 18.21 -20.11 4.12
CA TRP A 434 17.18 -20.77 4.91
C TRP A 434 15.98 -21.21 4.09
N SER A 435 15.63 -20.49 3.02
CA SER A 435 14.58 -20.91 2.10
C SER A 435 14.94 -22.20 1.35
N PHE A 436 16.21 -22.36 0.94
CA PHE A 436 16.69 -23.60 0.32
C PHE A 436 16.76 -24.77 1.30
N VAL A 437 17.27 -24.54 2.52
CA VAL A 437 17.27 -25.54 3.59
C VAL A 437 15.84 -26.03 3.85
N ASN A 438 14.88 -25.13 3.89
CA ASN A 438 13.47 -25.46 4.11
C ASN A 438 12.88 -26.30 2.96
N ILE A 439 13.24 -26.03 1.70
CA ILE A 439 12.87 -26.88 0.56
C ILE A 439 13.42 -28.31 0.72
N VAL A 440 14.68 -28.44 1.11
CA VAL A 440 15.29 -29.76 1.35
C VAL A 440 14.61 -30.48 2.51
N LEU A 441 14.28 -29.78 3.60
CA LEU A 441 13.56 -30.33 4.76
C LEU A 441 12.12 -30.76 4.42
N ALA A 442 11.50 -30.15 3.40
CA ALA A 442 10.16 -30.52 2.97
C ALA A 442 10.09 -31.89 2.29
N LEU A 443 11.16 -32.33 1.62
CA LEU A 443 11.21 -33.62 0.92
C LEU A 443 10.97 -34.83 1.83
N PRO A 444 11.71 -35.04 2.94
CA PRO A 444 11.45 -36.15 3.85
C PRO A 444 10.08 -36.01 4.51
N TYR A 445 9.63 -34.78 4.78
CA TYR A 445 8.30 -34.55 5.35
C TYR A 445 7.20 -35.07 4.41
N ILE A 446 7.26 -34.74 3.11
CA ILE A 446 6.30 -35.23 2.11
C ILE A 446 6.38 -36.76 1.98
N TYR A 447 7.57 -37.35 2.03
CA TYR A 447 7.76 -38.79 1.94
C TYR A 447 7.16 -39.53 3.16
N LEU A 448 7.39 -39.02 4.37
CA LEU A 448 6.93 -39.62 5.62
C LEU A 448 5.43 -39.43 5.87
N TRP A 449 4.82 -38.37 5.34
CA TRP A 449 3.41 -38.03 5.57
C TRP A 449 2.46 -38.55 4.47
N LYS A 450 3.01 -38.99 3.32
CA LYS A 450 2.26 -39.69 2.27
C LYS A 450 2.28 -41.22 2.42
N LEU A 451 3.10 -41.75 3.33
CA LEU A 451 3.00 -43.12 3.88
C LEU A 451 2.02 -43.11 5.05
#